data_AF-A0AAV4EFP2-F1
#
_entry.id   AF-A0AAV4EFP2-F1
#
_cell.length_a   1.000
_cell.length_b   1.000
_cell.length_c   1.000
_cell.angle_alpha   90.00
_cell.angle_beta   90.00
_cell.angle_gamma   90.00
#
_symmetry.space_group_name_H-M   'P 1'
#
loop_
_entity.id
_entity.type
_entity.pdbx_description
1 polymer ?
#
loop_
_entity_poly.entity_id
_entity_poly.type
_entity_poly.pdbx_seq_one_letter_code
_entity_poly.pdbx_strand_id
1 'polypeptide(L)'
;MLSNTTLNVKISGANTEEPFLTNIGTPQGDCLSPVLFIIYLEQALKNVRSTLDSPSNTAEAHLPYEIVYADDIDFIGNQPVNVKKIEETLKVHKLKVNVDKTEHTSVQKKTFRGMENIKESGFTAWQ
;
A
#
# COMPACT_ATOMS: atom_id res chain seq x y z
N MET A 1 -16.46 -19.37 -8.28
CA MET A 1 -16.83 -18.41 -9.34
C MET A 1 -15.64 -17.74 -10.04
N LEU A 2 -14.38 -18.21 -9.88
CA LEU A 2 -13.20 -17.62 -10.56
C LEU A 2 -12.61 -18.48 -11.69
N SER A 3 -13.12 -19.69 -11.91
CA SER A 3 -12.50 -20.69 -12.79
C SER A 3 -12.87 -20.56 -14.28
N ASN A 4 -13.70 -19.57 -14.66
CA ASN A 4 -14.24 -19.44 -16.03
C ASN A 4 -13.96 -18.06 -16.66
N THR A 5 -12.94 -17.34 -16.17
CA THR A 5 -12.51 -16.08 -16.79
C THR A 5 -11.25 -16.33 -17.60
N THR A 6 -11.32 -16.08 -18.91
CA THR A 6 -10.17 -16.10 -19.81
C THR A 6 -9.88 -14.69 -20.31
N LEU A 7 -8.61 -14.36 -20.48
CA LEU A 7 -8.18 -13.10 -21.08
C LEU A 7 -7.82 -13.33 -22.55
N ASN A 8 -8.02 -12.31 -23.38
CA ASN A 8 -7.65 -12.32 -24.78
C ASN A 8 -6.97 -10.98 -25.13
N VAL A 9 -5.91 -11.03 -25.93
CA VAL A 9 -5.19 -9.83 -26.39
C VAL A 9 -5.90 -9.27 -27.62
N LYS A 10 -6.09 -7.95 -27.68
CA LYS A 10 -6.61 -7.28 -28.87
C LYS A 10 -5.52 -6.39 -29.48
N ILE A 11 -5.12 -6.67 -30.72
CA ILE A 11 -4.10 -5.90 -31.46
C ILE A 11 -4.77 -5.27 -32.68
N SER A 12 -4.66 -3.95 -32.81
CA SER A 12 -5.19 -3.18 -33.96
C SER A 12 -6.66 -3.46 -34.29
N GLY A 13 -7.49 -3.70 -33.27
CA GLY A 13 -8.92 -3.97 -33.47
C GLY A 13 -9.28 -5.44 -33.66
N ALA A 14 -8.31 -6.31 -33.95
CA ALA A 14 -8.49 -7.75 -34.07
C ALA A 14 -8.19 -8.45 -32.74
N ASN A 15 -9.06 -9.39 -32.34
CA ASN A 15 -8.76 -10.27 -31.22
C ASN A 15 -7.69 -11.26 -31.66
N THR A 16 -6.77 -11.59 -30.76
CA THR A 16 -5.94 -12.78 -30.93
C THR A 16 -6.82 -14.02 -30.78
N GLU A 17 -6.61 -15.07 -31.57
CA GLU A 17 -7.51 -16.22 -31.55
C GLU A 17 -7.33 -17.12 -30.32
N GLU A 18 -6.29 -16.87 -29.51
CA GLU A 18 -5.93 -17.71 -28.38
C GLU A 18 -6.19 -17.01 -27.03
N PRO A 19 -7.26 -17.39 -26.31
CA PRO A 19 -7.46 -16.95 -24.94
C PRO A 19 -6.46 -17.62 -23.99
N PHE A 20 -6.06 -16.91 -22.94
CA PHE A 20 -5.16 -17.42 -21.90
C PHE A 20 -5.77 -17.31 -20.50
N LEU A 21 -5.29 -18.18 -19.60
CA LEU A 21 -5.68 -18.17 -18.19
C LEU A 21 -4.67 -17.34 -17.39
N THR A 22 -5.19 -16.52 -16.46
CA THR A 22 -4.36 -15.85 -15.46
C THR A 22 -4.19 -16.73 -14.23
N ASN A 23 -2.95 -16.92 -13.79
CA ASN A 23 -2.62 -17.69 -12.59
C ASN A 23 -2.26 -16.81 -11.38
N ILE A 24 -2.26 -15.49 -11.54
CA ILE A 24 -1.94 -14.50 -10.51
C ILE A 24 -2.95 -13.35 -10.59
N GLY A 25 -3.45 -12.90 -9.43
CA GLY A 25 -4.38 -11.79 -9.31
C GLY A 25 -5.85 -12.21 -9.36
N THR A 26 -6.72 -11.22 -9.41
CA THR A 26 -8.17 -11.38 -9.58
C THR A 26 -8.63 -10.63 -10.84
N PRO A 27 -9.67 -11.09 -11.56
CA PRO A 27 -10.16 -10.41 -12.74
C PRO A 27 -10.63 -8.98 -12.45
N GLN A 28 -10.09 -7.98 -13.15
CA GLN A 28 -10.54 -6.60 -13.01
C GLN A 28 -11.94 -6.43 -13.61
N GLY A 29 -12.81 -5.67 -12.95
CA GLY A 29 -14.20 -5.46 -13.36
C GLY A 29 -15.19 -6.51 -12.85
N ASP A 30 -14.72 -7.58 -12.20
CA ASP A 30 -15.57 -8.50 -11.46
C ASP A 30 -15.95 -7.91 -10.08
N CYS A 31 -17.21 -8.07 -9.66
CA CYS A 31 -17.71 -7.46 -8.43
C CYS A 31 -17.13 -8.06 -7.15
N LEU A 32 -16.65 -9.31 -7.19
CA LEU A 32 -16.02 -9.97 -6.05
C LEU A 32 -14.52 -9.66 -5.96
N SER A 33 -13.88 -9.31 -7.08
CA SER A 33 -12.43 -9.06 -7.12
C SER A 33 -11.94 -8.02 -6.11
N PRO A 34 -12.61 -6.86 -5.92
CA PRO A 34 -12.21 -5.89 -4.90
C PRO A 34 -12.28 -6.45 -3.48
N VAL A 35 -13.34 -7.20 -3.16
CA VAL A 35 -13.53 -7.80 -1.82
C VAL A 35 -12.47 -8.86 -1.55
N LEU A 36 -12.20 -9.71 -2.54
CA LEU A 36 -11.15 -10.73 -2.44
C LEU A 36 -9.76 -10.13 -2.30
N PHE A 37 -9.49 -9.03 -3.00
CA PHE A 37 -8.23 -8.30 -2.86
C PHE A 37 -8.06 -7.71 -1.46
N ILE A 38 -9.11 -7.11 -0.88
CA ILE A 38 -9.07 -6.58 0.49
C ILE A 38 -8.80 -7.69 1.51
N ILE A 39 -9.46 -8.85 1.41
CA ILE A 39 -9.23 -9.99 2.29
C ILE A 39 -7.78 -10.48 2.19
N TYR A 40 -7.26 -10.54 0.96
CA TYR A 40 -5.87 -10.92 0.70
C TYR A 40 -4.88 -9.90 1.30
N LEU A 41 -5.12 -8.61 1.08
CA LEU A 41 -4.29 -7.52 1.58
C LEU A 41 -4.24 -7.51 3.11
N GLU A 42 -5.38 -7.69 3.78
CA GLU A 42 -5.46 -7.74 5.24
C GLU A 42 -4.59 -8.86 5.84
N GLN A 43 -4.54 -10.04 5.19
CA GLN A 43 -3.66 -11.12 5.62
C GLN A 43 -2.18 -10.73 5.50
N ALA A 44 -1.81 -9.95 4.48
CA ALA A 44 -0.45 -9.44 4.34
C ALA A 44 -0.15 -8.36 5.39
N LEU A 45 -1.10 -7.46 5.67
CA LEU A 45 -0.96 -6.40 6.66
C LEU A 45 -0.81 -6.93 8.10
N LYS A 46 -1.44 -8.06 8.44
CA LYS A 46 -1.18 -8.73 9.74
C LYS A 46 0.30 -9.05 9.95
N ASN A 47 1.01 -9.47 8.90
CA ASN A 47 2.44 -9.71 8.98
C ASN A 47 3.21 -8.39 9.08
N VAL A 48 2.78 -7.35 8.36
CA VAL A 48 3.38 -6.00 8.50
C VAL A 48 3.28 -5.50 9.94
N ARG A 49 2.10 -5.55 10.55
CA ARG A 49 1.88 -5.15 11.95
C ARG A 49 2.81 -5.91 12.91
N SER A 50 2.91 -7.24 12.74
CA SER A 50 3.83 -8.08 13.51
C SER A 50 5.31 -7.70 13.35
N THR A 51 5.70 -7.13 12.21
CA THR A 51 7.08 -6.66 11.98
C THR A 51 7.33 -5.24 12.49
N LEU A 52 6.28 -4.42 12.62
CA LEU A 52 6.36 -3.06 13.16
C LEU A 52 6.30 -3.06 14.69
N ASP A 53 5.65 -4.06 15.29
CA ASP A 53 5.74 -4.35 16.72
C ASP A 53 7.18 -4.74 17.10
N SER A 54 7.90 -3.79 17.66
CA SER A 54 9.25 -4.03 18.19
C SER A 54 9.15 -4.80 19.52
N PRO A 55 9.99 -5.82 19.77
CA PRO A 55 10.07 -6.50 21.08
C PRO A 55 10.71 -5.62 22.17
N SER A 56 10.91 -4.32 21.94
CA SER A 56 11.38 -3.40 22.97
C SER A 56 10.27 -3.19 24.00
N ASN A 57 10.48 -3.74 25.20
CA ASN A 57 9.64 -3.64 26.41
C ASN A 57 9.39 -2.20 26.94
N THR A 58 9.42 -1.19 26.09
CA THR A 58 9.00 0.17 26.45
C THR A 58 7.52 0.29 26.09
N ALA A 59 6.68 0.61 27.09
CA ALA A 59 5.23 0.78 26.98
C ALA A 59 4.75 1.85 25.97
N GLU A 60 5.67 2.39 25.16
CA GLU A 60 5.51 3.51 24.23
C GLU A 60 5.67 3.09 22.76
N ALA A 61 6.08 1.84 22.47
CA ALA A 61 6.10 1.30 21.11
C ALA A 61 4.68 0.88 20.69
N HIS A 62 3.77 1.84 20.55
CA HIS A 62 2.47 1.59 19.96
C HIS A 62 2.62 1.50 18.43
N LEU A 63 1.96 0.52 17.81
CA LEU A 63 1.81 0.48 16.35
C LEU A 63 1.30 1.84 15.85
N PRO A 64 1.85 2.34 14.73
CA PRO A 64 1.28 3.51 14.08
C PRO A 64 -0.18 3.24 13.73
N TYR A 65 -1.00 4.29 13.79
CA TYR A 65 -2.38 4.21 13.32
C TYR A 65 -2.38 3.96 11.80
N GLU A 66 -3.10 2.93 11.38
CA GLU A 66 -3.11 2.47 9.99
C GLU A 66 -4.45 2.81 9.34
N ILE A 67 -4.41 3.43 8.15
CA ILE A 67 -5.57 3.71 7.31
C ILE A 67 -5.37 2.97 5.98
N VAL A 68 -6.39 2.24 5.53
CA VAL A 68 -6.32 1.45 4.30
C VAL A 68 -7.52 1.75 3.42
N TYR A 69 -7.27 2.04 2.15
CA TYR A 69 -8.31 2.21 1.14
C TYR A 69 -7.85 1.59 -0.19
N ALA A 70 -8.55 0.53 -0.62
CA ALA A 70 -8.14 -0.28 -1.78
C ALA A 70 -6.68 -0.74 -1.67
N ASP A 71 -5.77 -0.22 -2.52
CA ASP A 71 -4.33 -0.49 -2.50
C ASP A 71 -3.49 0.59 -1.79
N ASP A 72 -4.10 1.71 -1.41
CA ASP A 72 -3.43 2.79 -0.66
C ASP A 72 -3.43 2.47 0.85
N ILE A 73 -2.27 2.64 1.48
CA ILE A 73 -2.04 2.37 2.91
C ILE A 73 -1.24 3.51 3.52
N ASP A 74 -1.79 4.13 4.57
CA ASP A 74 -1.14 5.20 5.32
C ASP A 74 -0.84 4.78 6.76
N PHE A 75 0.34 5.17 7.25
CA PHE A 75 0.74 4.98 8.64
C PHE A 75 0.96 6.33 9.32
N ILE A 76 0.21 6.57 10.40
CA ILE A 76 0.23 7.82 11.16
C ILE A 76 0.79 7.55 12.55
N GLY A 77 1.87 8.25 12.89
CA GLY A 77 2.49 8.12 14.21
C GLY A 77 3.52 9.21 14.46
N ASN A 78 4.12 9.16 15.64
CA ASN A 78 5.15 10.12 16.04
C ASN A 78 6.50 9.87 15.35
N GLN A 79 6.69 8.67 14.80
CA GLN A 79 7.92 8.24 14.14
C GLN A 79 7.59 7.67 12.76
N PRO A 80 8.44 7.91 11.75
CA PRO A 80 8.25 7.33 10.43
C PRO A 80 8.38 5.80 10.48
N VAL A 81 7.53 5.11 9.71
CA VAL A 81 7.64 3.67 9.53
C VAL A 81 8.80 3.32 8.60
N ASN A 82 9.37 2.13 8.79
CA ASN A 82 10.40 1.61 7.90
C ASN A 82 9.77 1.02 6.63
N VAL A 83 9.65 1.84 5.59
CA VAL A 83 9.04 1.47 4.30
C VAL A 83 9.72 0.25 3.67
N LYS A 84 11.05 0.13 3.78
CA LYS A 84 11.78 -1.01 3.24
C LYS A 84 11.37 -2.33 3.91
N LYS A 85 11.18 -2.31 5.23
CA LYS A 85 10.70 -3.49 5.98
C LYS A 85 9.27 -3.88 5.58
N ILE A 86 8.42 -2.88 5.33
CA ILE A 86 7.05 -3.09 4.84
C ILE A 86 7.11 -3.71 3.44
N GLU A 87 7.91 -3.18 2.53
CA GLU A 87 8.10 -3.70 1.17
C GLU A 87 8.57 -5.16 1.21
N GLU A 88 9.61 -5.47 1.99
CA GLU A 88 10.13 -6.83 2.16
C GLU A 88 9.05 -7.80 2.66
N THR A 89 8.21 -7.34 3.60
CA THR A 89 7.11 -8.15 4.16
C THR A 89 5.99 -8.38 3.14
N LEU A 90 5.59 -7.34 2.39
CA LEU A 90 4.54 -7.43 1.36
C LEU A 90 4.99 -8.24 0.15
N LYS A 91 6.29 -8.21 -0.18
CA LYS A 91 6.87 -8.99 -1.28
C LYS A 91 6.72 -10.50 -1.09
N VAL A 92 6.73 -10.99 0.16
CA VAL A 92 6.44 -12.40 0.49
C VAL A 92 5.03 -12.80 0.02
N HIS A 93 4.09 -11.85 0.06
CA HIS A 93 2.72 -11.99 -0.44
C HIS A 93 2.59 -11.56 -1.91
N LYS A 94 3.68 -11.50 -2.68
CA LYS A 94 3.66 -11.07 -4.10
C LYS A 94 3.02 -9.70 -4.33
N LEU A 95 2.94 -8.86 -3.29
CA LEU A 95 2.49 -7.47 -3.37
C LEU A 95 3.71 -6.57 -3.54
N LYS A 96 3.65 -5.69 -4.52
CA LYS A 96 4.73 -4.75 -4.84
C LYS A 96 4.32 -3.35 -4.40
N VAL A 97 5.13 -2.72 -3.55
CA VAL A 97 4.96 -1.30 -3.19
C VAL A 97 5.41 -0.42 -4.35
N ASN A 98 4.65 0.62 -4.66
CA ASN A 98 5.04 1.64 -5.62
C ASN A 98 5.84 2.74 -4.91
N VAL A 99 7.15 2.54 -4.81
CA VAL A 99 8.06 3.46 -4.10
C VAL A 99 8.04 4.86 -4.71
N ASP A 100 7.88 4.98 -6.03
CA ASP A 100 7.82 6.28 -6.73
C ASP A 100 6.60 7.10 -6.35
N LYS A 101 5.55 6.46 -5.81
CA LYS A 101 4.34 7.09 -5.30
C LYS A 101 4.26 7.15 -3.77
N THR A 102 5.27 6.63 -3.06
CA THR A 102 5.26 6.61 -1.60
C THR A 102 5.70 7.97 -1.06
N GLU A 103 4.89 8.56 -0.20
CA GLU A 103 5.13 9.91 0.33
C GLU A 103 5.33 9.89 1.85
N HIS A 104 6.13 10.84 2.34
CA HIS A 104 6.36 11.06 3.77
C HIS A 104 5.94 12.48 4.13
N THR A 105 4.92 12.60 4.97
CA THR A 105 4.39 13.89 5.43
C THR A 105 4.61 14.07 6.93
N SER A 106 5.26 15.17 7.33
CA SER A 106 5.42 15.56 8.72
C SER A 106 4.52 16.75 9.04
N VAL A 107 3.67 16.62 10.07
CA VAL A 107 2.79 17.69 10.54
C VAL A 107 3.35 18.24 11.85
N GLN A 108 3.61 19.54 11.89
CA GLN A 108 4.03 20.24 13.10
C GLN A 108 3.14 21.45 13.33
N LYS A 109 2.70 21.65 14.58
CA LYS A 109 1.97 22.86 14.94
C LYS A 109 2.93 24.04 14.86
N LYS A 110 2.70 24.99 13.95
CA LYS A 110 3.35 26.30 14.02
C LYS A 110 2.89 27.01 15.30
N THR A 111 3.76 27.11 16.30
CA THR A 111 3.58 28.09 17.39
C THR A 111 3.74 29.48 16.80
N PHE A 112 2.66 30.25 16.77
CA PHE A 112 2.67 31.56 16.14
C PHE A 112 2.80 32.69 17.15
N ARG A 113 3.88 33.47 17.04
CA ARG A 113 3.87 34.91 17.25
C ARG A 113 4.31 35.55 15.92
N GLY A 114 3.36 36.03 15.12
CA GLY A 114 3.63 36.94 13.99
C GLY A 114 3.23 36.42 12.60
N MET A 115 2.36 37.19 11.95
CA MET A 115 1.54 36.98 10.73
C MET A 115 2.19 36.31 9.50
N GLU A 116 1.35 35.54 8.80
CA GLU A 116 1.35 34.94 7.44
C GLU A 116 2.63 34.39 6.79
N ASN A 117 2.57 33.11 6.40
CA ASN A 117 2.70 32.57 5.03
C ASN A 117 2.70 31.03 5.11
N ILE A 118 1.74 30.38 4.45
CA ILE A 118 1.74 28.93 4.28
C ILE A 118 2.90 28.62 3.32
N LYS A 119 3.92 27.92 3.83
CA LYS A 119 4.92 27.27 2.98
C LYS A 119 4.64 25.78 3.11
N GLU A 120 4.17 25.18 2.03
CA GLU A 120 4.32 23.74 1.82
C GLU A 120 5.83 23.48 1.75
N SER A 121 6.40 22.98 2.84
CA SER A 121 7.80 22.56 2.86
C SER A 121 7.88 21.23 2.14
N GLY A 122 8.46 21.28 0.95
CA GLY A 122 8.49 20.19 -0.01
C GLY A 122 9.25 18.94 0.40
N PHE A 123 8.97 17.93 -0.41
CA PHE A 123 9.63 16.66 -0.65
C PHE A 123 11.12 16.62 -0.26
N THR A 124 11.46 15.83 0.75
CA THR A 124 12.84 15.37 0.95
C THR A 124 12.93 13.90 0.57
N ALA A 125 13.38 13.64 -0.65
CA ALA A 125 13.93 12.34 -1.02
C ALA A 125 15.26 12.17 -0.27
N TRP A 126 15.37 11.12 0.54
CA TRP A 126 16.64 10.72 1.13
C TRP A 126 17.17 9.49 0.38
N GLN A 127 18.44 9.60 -0.03
CA GLN A 127 19.22 8.60 -0.78
C GLN A 127 19.50 7.33 0.04
#